data_AF-A0A8C4NHT2-F1
#
_entry.id   AF-A0A8C4NHT2-F1
#
_cell.length_a   1.000
_cell.length_b   1.000
_cell.length_c   1.000
_cell.angle_alpha   90.00
_cell.angle_beta   90.00
_cell.angle_gamma   90.00
#
_symmetry.space_group_name_H-M   'P 1'
#
loop_
_entity.id
_entity.type
_entity.pdbx_description
1 polymer ?
#
loop_
_entity_poly.entity_id
_entity_poly.type
_entity_poly.pdbx_seq_one_letter_code
_entity_poly.pdbx_strand_id
1 'polypeptide(L)'
;MAEQATISPLKNFFAGGFGGVCLVLAGHPLDTIKGVKGLYKGMAAPVLGVTPMFAVCFFGYGLGKKLQQRHPNDSLTYGQIFKAGMLSGIFTSAIMAPGERVKCLLQIQAGGNKKRFAGPLDCIRQLYKEGGLRSIYKGTALTLMRDVPASGMYFMSYEGLKNLLTPEGSSASDLSVLRVLFAGGMAGIFNWAVAIPPDVLKSRFQTAPEGKYPGGFRDVLREVLREDGLFSLYKGFNAVMLRAFPANAACFLGFEVAMKMLNWLFPTL
;
A
#
# COMPACT_ATOMS: atom_id res chain seq x y z
N MET A 1 -37.46 -3.03 17.35
CA MET A 1 -36.72 -4.10 16.65
C MET A 1 -36.39 -3.60 15.27
N ALA A 2 -35.19 -3.05 15.07
CA ALA A 2 -34.72 -2.68 13.73
C ALA A 2 -34.05 -3.91 13.14
N GLU A 3 -34.65 -4.46 12.10
CA GLU A 3 -34.17 -5.60 11.32
C GLU A 3 -32.78 -5.26 10.78
N GLN A 4 -31.76 -5.90 11.36
CA GLN A 4 -30.37 -5.71 11.00
C GLN A 4 -30.15 -6.45 9.68
N ALA A 5 -30.47 -5.77 8.57
CA ALA A 5 -30.34 -6.30 7.23
C ALA A 5 -28.95 -6.92 7.06
N THR A 6 -28.90 -8.24 6.93
CA THR A 6 -27.71 -9.02 6.61
C THR A 6 -27.33 -8.68 5.17
N ILE A 7 -26.57 -7.61 5.02
CA ILE A 7 -26.11 -7.12 3.71
C ILE A 7 -25.25 -8.19 3.04
N SER A 8 -25.65 -8.58 1.83
CA SER A 8 -25.02 -9.60 1.01
C SER A 8 -23.51 -9.38 0.77
N PRO A 9 -22.68 -10.44 0.95
CA PRO A 9 -21.24 -10.38 0.68
C PRO A 9 -20.91 -9.91 -0.74
N LEU A 10 -21.77 -10.21 -1.72
CA LEU A 10 -21.56 -9.85 -3.12
C LEU A 10 -21.72 -8.33 -3.35
N LYS A 11 -22.74 -7.71 -2.74
CA LYS A 11 -22.92 -6.26 -2.78
C LYS A 11 -21.74 -5.53 -2.17
N ASN A 12 -21.22 -6.05 -1.06
CA ASN A 12 -20.05 -5.50 -0.38
C ASN A 12 -18.78 -5.59 -1.24
N PHE A 13 -18.60 -6.67 -1.99
CA PHE A 13 -17.47 -6.81 -2.92
C PHE A 13 -17.52 -5.77 -4.05
N PHE A 14 -18.68 -5.60 -4.70
CA PHE A 14 -18.82 -4.61 -5.79
C PHE A 14 -18.73 -3.16 -5.29
N ALA A 15 -19.40 -2.85 -4.18
CA ALA A 15 -19.32 -1.52 -3.59
C ALA A 15 -17.90 -1.20 -3.07
N GLY A 16 -17.21 -2.20 -2.49
CA GLY A 16 -15.81 -2.07 -2.06
C GLY A 16 -14.86 -1.89 -3.25
N GLY A 17 -15.07 -2.62 -4.35
CA GLY A 17 -14.32 -2.44 -5.59
C GLY A 17 -14.49 -1.05 -6.18
N PHE A 18 -15.74 -0.54 -6.22
CA PHE A 18 -16.02 0.81 -6.69
C PHE A 18 -15.44 1.89 -5.76
N GLY A 19 -15.56 1.72 -4.44
CA GLY A 19 -14.90 2.58 -3.45
C GLY A 19 -13.38 2.61 -3.62
N GLY A 20 -12.75 1.46 -3.89
CA GLY A 20 -11.32 1.37 -4.21
C GLY A 20 -10.94 2.09 -5.50
N VAL A 21 -11.78 2.03 -6.53
CA VAL A 21 -11.59 2.83 -7.76
C VAL A 21 -11.69 4.32 -7.44
N CYS A 22 -12.70 4.75 -6.68
CA CYS A 22 -12.87 6.16 -6.26
C CYS A 22 -11.67 6.66 -5.43
N LEU A 23 -11.17 5.86 -4.50
CA LEU A 23 -9.95 6.14 -3.71
C LEU A 23 -8.76 6.44 -4.63
N VAL A 24 -8.54 5.55 -5.60
CA VAL A 24 -7.44 5.67 -6.54
C VAL A 24 -7.61 6.89 -7.44
N LEU A 25 -8.82 7.15 -7.94
CA LEU A 25 -9.12 8.31 -8.79
C LEU A 25 -8.99 9.65 -8.04
N ALA A 26 -9.32 9.71 -6.76
CA ALA A 26 -9.20 10.90 -5.93
C ALA A 26 -7.76 11.11 -5.40
N GLY A 27 -7.02 10.03 -5.16
CA GLY A 27 -5.62 10.07 -4.74
C GLY A 27 -4.65 10.43 -5.86
N HIS A 28 -4.93 10.01 -7.10
CA HIS A 28 -4.03 10.22 -8.24
C HIS A 28 -3.72 11.71 -8.58
N PRO A 29 -4.68 12.65 -8.56
CA PRO A 29 -4.40 14.09 -8.70
C PRO A 29 -3.38 14.61 -7.69
N LEU A 30 -3.42 14.10 -6.46
CA LEU A 30 -2.52 14.50 -5.39
C LEU A 30 -1.15 13.82 -5.53
N ASP A 31 -1.09 12.67 -6.19
CA ASP A 31 0.16 11.94 -6.50
C ASP A 31 0.89 12.49 -7.74
N THR A 32 0.24 13.32 -8.57
CA THR A 32 0.86 13.86 -9.79
C THR A 32 0.67 15.38 -9.91
N ILE A 33 1.77 16.13 -9.82
CA ILE A 33 1.85 17.55 -10.20
C ILE A 33 1.81 17.69 -11.73
N LYS A 34 0.85 17.05 -12.41
CA LYS A 34 0.70 17.12 -13.88
C LYS A 34 -0.74 17.52 -14.22
N GLY A 35 -0.88 18.46 -15.16
CA GLY A 35 -2.14 19.12 -15.48
C GLY A 35 -3.29 18.18 -15.92
N VAL A 36 -4.51 18.73 -15.87
CA VAL A 36 -5.81 18.04 -15.95
C VAL A 36 -5.94 17.01 -17.09
N LYS A 37 -5.33 17.25 -18.26
CA LYS A 37 -5.43 16.37 -19.45
C LYS A 37 -4.55 15.11 -19.40
N GLY A 38 -3.67 14.97 -18.41
CA GLY A 38 -2.77 13.81 -18.26
C GLY A 38 -3.11 12.87 -17.10
N LEU A 39 -4.13 13.20 -16.29
CA LEU A 39 -4.33 12.63 -14.96
C LEU A 39 -4.59 11.12 -14.94
N TYR A 40 -5.27 10.55 -15.92
CA TYR A 40 -5.65 9.13 -15.90
C TYR A 40 -4.81 8.27 -16.86
N LYS A 41 -3.85 8.87 -17.55
CA LYS A 41 -3.02 8.18 -18.56
C LYS A 41 -1.96 7.33 -17.85
N GLY A 42 -2.12 6.00 -17.89
CA GLY A 42 -1.22 5.03 -17.25
C GLY A 42 -1.84 4.24 -16.09
N MET A 43 -3.12 4.49 -15.76
CA MET A 43 -3.83 3.83 -14.66
C MET A 43 -4.21 2.37 -14.91
N ALA A 44 -4.23 1.93 -16.17
CA ALA A 44 -4.53 0.54 -16.51
C ALA A 44 -3.54 -0.46 -15.91
N ALA A 45 -2.24 -0.13 -15.88
CA ALA A 45 -1.22 -1.03 -15.34
C ALA A 45 -1.33 -1.24 -13.82
N PRO A 46 -1.51 -0.18 -12.99
CA PRO A 46 -1.85 -0.34 -11.58
C PRO A 46 -3.13 -1.16 -11.37
N VAL A 47 -4.22 -0.84 -12.07
CA VAL A 47 -5.52 -1.52 -11.88
C VAL A 47 -5.45 -3.01 -12.20
N LEU A 48 -4.77 -3.39 -13.30
CA LEU A 48 -4.58 -4.79 -13.66
C LEU A 48 -3.62 -5.52 -12.72
N GLY A 49 -2.62 -4.82 -12.16
CA GLY A 49 -1.62 -5.38 -11.25
C GLY A 49 -2.11 -5.56 -9.80
N VAL A 50 -3.19 -4.88 -9.42
CA VAL A 50 -3.72 -4.90 -8.05
C VAL A 50 -4.26 -6.27 -7.64
N THR A 51 -4.97 -6.98 -8.53
CA THR A 51 -5.57 -8.29 -8.20
C THR A 51 -4.51 -9.37 -7.93
N PRO A 52 -3.50 -9.59 -8.80
CA PRO A 52 -2.41 -10.53 -8.50
C PRO A 52 -1.61 -10.12 -7.27
N MET A 53 -1.41 -8.82 -7.06
CA MET A 53 -0.70 -8.29 -5.90
C MET A 53 -1.41 -8.64 -4.60
N PHE A 54 -2.73 -8.39 -4.51
CA PHE A 54 -3.49 -8.73 -3.32
C PHE A 54 -3.59 -10.25 -3.11
N ALA A 55 -3.71 -11.04 -4.18
CA ALA A 55 -3.70 -12.50 -4.06
C ALA A 55 -2.41 -13.02 -3.40
N VAL A 56 -1.25 -12.51 -3.82
CA VAL A 56 0.04 -12.89 -3.24
C VAL A 56 0.24 -12.30 -1.83
N CYS A 57 -0.27 -11.09 -1.59
CA CYS A 57 -0.31 -10.50 -0.26
C CYS A 57 -1.09 -11.38 0.72
N PHE A 58 -2.32 -11.79 0.38
CA PHE A 58 -3.14 -12.66 1.23
C PHE A 58 -2.58 -14.07 1.35
N PHE A 59 -1.97 -14.61 0.30
CA PHE A 59 -1.23 -15.87 0.36
C PHE A 59 -0.10 -15.81 1.38
N GLY A 60 0.75 -14.77 1.30
CA GLY A 60 1.84 -14.56 2.25
C GLY A 60 1.35 -14.34 3.68
N TYR A 61 0.25 -13.61 3.86
CA TYR A 61 -0.38 -13.42 5.17
C TYR A 61 -0.92 -14.73 5.74
N GLY A 62 -1.64 -15.52 4.94
CA GLY A 62 -2.18 -16.82 5.33
C GLY A 62 -1.08 -17.82 5.69
N LEU A 63 0.00 -17.87 4.91
CA LEU A 63 1.17 -18.68 5.23
C LEU A 63 1.82 -18.23 6.55
N GLY A 64 1.96 -16.91 6.76
CA GLY A 64 2.52 -16.34 7.98
C GLY A 64 1.72 -16.66 9.23
N LYS A 65 0.38 -16.71 9.12
CA LYS A 65 -0.49 -17.19 10.19
C LYS A 65 -0.32 -18.70 10.41
N LYS A 66 -0.37 -19.50 9.35
CA LYS A 66 -0.24 -20.98 9.43
C LYS A 66 1.08 -21.43 10.05
N LEU A 67 2.17 -20.71 9.81
CA LEU A 67 3.48 -20.99 10.42
C LEU A 67 3.52 -20.72 11.93
N GLN A 68 2.63 -19.87 12.43
CA GLN A 68 2.59 -19.46 13.84
C GLN A 68 1.47 -20.13 14.64
N GLN A 69 0.44 -20.65 13.96
CA GLN A 69 -0.68 -21.36 14.57
C GLN A 69 -0.29 -22.82 14.87
N ARG A 70 -0.57 -23.28 16.09
CA ARG A 70 -0.48 -24.71 16.44
C ARG A 70 -1.82 -25.41 16.23
N HIS A 71 -2.93 -24.71 16.49
CA HIS A 71 -4.28 -25.18 16.17
C HIS A 71 -5.05 -24.19 15.27
N PRO A 72 -5.99 -24.66 14.42
CA PRO A 72 -6.74 -23.81 13.49
C PRO A 72 -7.58 -22.69 14.14
N ASN A 73 -7.98 -22.88 15.40
CA ASN A 73 -8.83 -21.95 16.16
C ASN A 73 -8.06 -21.07 17.16
N ASP A 74 -6.73 -21.11 17.17
CA ASP A 74 -5.95 -20.24 18.06
C ASP A 74 -6.10 -18.77 17.64
N SER A 75 -6.63 -17.95 18.55
CA SER A 75 -6.63 -16.49 18.40
C SER A 75 -5.19 -15.99 18.42
N LEU A 76 -4.73 -15.44 17.30
CA LEU A 76 -3.38 -14.92 17.18
C LEU A 76 -3.23 -13.62 17.97
N THR A 77 -2.10 -13.49 18.66
CA THR A 77 -1.71 -12.23 19.31
C THR A 77 -1.33 -11.17 18.28
N TYR A 78 -1.46 -9.89 18.62
CA TYR A 78 -1.09 -8.77 17.75
C TYR A 78 0.36 -8.86 17.24
N GLY A 79 1.28 -9.39 18.05
CA GLY A 79 2.66 -9.64 17.64
C GLY A 79 2.82 -10.73 16.59
N GLN A 80 1.98 -11.78 16.63
CA GLN A 80 1.96 -12.83 15.61
C GLN A 80 1.33 -12.32 14.31
N ILE A 81 0.29 -11.50 14.42
CA ILE A 81 -0.36 -10.82 13.29
C ILE A 81 0.64 -9.89 12.58
N PHE A 82 1.41 -9.11 13.35
CA PHE A 82 2.47 -8.26 12.82
C PHE A 82 3.50 -9.08 12.04
N LYS A 83 4.00 -10.18 12.60
CA LYS A 83 4.95 -11.10 11.92
C LYS A 83 4.34 -11.73 10.66
N ALA A 84 3.07 -12.10 10.69
CA ALA A 84 2.37 -12.62 9.51
C ALA A 84 2.22 -11.55 8.42
N GLY A 85 1.92 -10.31 8.81
CA GLY A 85 1.87 -9.16 7.91
C GLY A 85 3.23 -8.81 7.30
N MET A 86 4.32 -8.93 8.06
CA MET A 86 5.68 -8.81 7.54
C MET A 86 5.96 -9.83 6.44
N LEU A 87 5.57 -11.09 6.64
CA LEU A 87 5.75 -12.14 5.63
C LEU A 87 4.96 -11.83 4.34
N SER A 88 3.72 -11.34 4.49
CA SER A 88 2.93 -10.84 3.38
C SER A 88 3.64 -9.72 2.59
N GLY A 89 4.29 -8.80 3.30
CA GLY A 89 5.10 -7.74 2.70
C GLY A 89 6.24 -8.27 1.85
N ILE A 90 6.92 -9.35 2.26
CA ILE A 90 8.01 -9.98 1.49
C ILE A 90 7.49 -10.53 0.15
N PHE A 91 6.41 -11.30 0.19
CA PHE A 91 5.82 -11.90 -1.01
C PHE A 91 5.29 -10.83 -1.97
N THR A 92 4.63 -9.80 -1.45
CA THR A 92 4.11 -8.68 -2.24
C THR A 92 5.25 -7.89 -2.87
N SER A 93 6.32 -7.61 -2.11
CA SER A 93 7.50 -6.90 -2.59
C SER A 93 8.22 -7.62 -3.72
N ALA A 94 8.23 -8.96 -3.73
CA ALA A 94 8.85 -9.73 -4.80
C ALA A 94 8.20 -9.46 -6.17
N ILE A 95 6.89 -9.26 -6.21
CA ILE A 95 6.16 -8.92 -7.44
C ILE A 95 6.24 -7.43 -7.74
N MET A 96 6.20 -6.60 -6.70
CA MET A 96 6.12 -5.15 -6.85
C MET A 96 7.48 -4.51 -7.20
N ALA A 97 8.59 -5.07 -6.74
CA ALA A 97 9.92 -4.50 -6.91
C ALA A 97 10.34 -4.23 -8.39
N PRO A 98 10.11 -5.15 -9.35
CA PRO A 98 10.35 -4.88 -10.77
C PRO A 98 9.52 -3.68 -11.29
N GLY A 99 8.25 -3.61 -10.90
CA GLY A 99 7.32 -2.55 -11.31
C GLY A 99 7.73 -1.18 -10.76
N GLU A 100 8.07 -1.11 -9.48
CA GLU A 100 8.57 0.13 -8.85
C GLU A 100 9.86 0.62 -9.52
N ARG A 101 10.79 -0.30 -9.82
CA ARG A 101 12.05 0.06 -10.48
C ARG A 101 11.80 0.64 -11.88
N VAL A 102 10.97 -0.01 -12.69
CA VAL A 102 10.62 0.47 -14.03
C VAL A 102 9.94 1.83 -13.94
N LYS A 103 9.00 2.01 -13.01
CA LYS A 103 8.31 3.29 -12.79
C LYS A 103 9.29 4.40 -12.42
N CYS A 104 10.22 4.14 -11.51
CA CYS A 104 11.26 5.08 -11.09
C CYS A 104 12.15 5.50 -12.28
N LEU A 105 12.65 4.55 -13.08
CA LEU A 105 13.48 4.85 -14.24
C LEU A 105 12.75 5.68 -15.31
N LEU A 106 11.47 5.38 -15.56
CA LEU A 106 10.64 6.15 -16.48
C LEU A 106 10.35 7.57 -15.95
N GLN A 107 10.16 7.74 -14.63
CA GLN A 107 9.99 9.05 -14.01
C GLN A 107 11.25 9.91 -14.11
N ILE A 108 12.44 9.32 -13.88
CA ILE A 108 13.73 10.01 -14.06
C ILE A 108 13.90 10.43 -15.52
N GLN A 109 13.61 9.54 -16.48
CA GLN A 109 13.67 9.86 -17.90
C GLN A 109 12.73 10.99 -18.29
N ALA A 110 11.51 11.04 -17.73
CA ALA A 110 10.54 12.08 -18.05
C ALA A 110 10.99 13.49 -17.61
N GLY A 111 11.91 13.60 -16.64
CA GLY A 111 12.55 14.85 -16.26
C GLY A 111 13.86 15.15 -17.01
N GLY A 112 14.36 14.22 -17.83
CA GLY A 112 15.61 14.36 -18.58
C GLY A 112 15.39 14.63 -20.06
N ASN A 113 16.38 15.23 -20.72
CA ASN A 113 16.33 15.54 -22.16
C ASN A 113 16.56 14.32 -23.07
N LYS A 114 17.00 13.17 -22.55
CA LYS A 114 17.26 11.95 -23.33
C LYS A 114 16.24 10.85 -23.03
N LYS A 115 15.49 10.42 -24.05
CA LYS A 115 14.62 9.24 -23.97
C LYS A 115 15.46 7.97 -24.16
N ARG A 116 15.74 7.25 -23.07
CA ARG A 116 16.46 5.96 -23.07
C ARG A 116 15.53 4.76 -23.30
N PHE A 117 14.29 4.85 -22.82
CA PHE A 117 13.27 3.81 -22.85
C PHE A 117 12.06 4.30 -23.64
N ALA A 118 11.59 3.50 -24.61
CA ALA A 118 10.37 3.79 -25.35
C ALA A 118 9.10 3.56 -24.50
N GLY A 119 9.20 2.74 -23.44
CA GLY A 119 8.12 2.47 -22.52
C GLY A 119 8.47 1.45 -21.43
N PRO A 120 7.50 1.00 -20.62
CA PRO A 120 7.72 0.06 -19.51
C PRO A 120 8.30 -1.29 -19.94
N LEU A 121 7.79 -1.89 -21.02
CA LEU A 121 8.25 -3.18 -21.52
C LEU A 121 9.67 -3.09 -22.14
N ASP A 122 9.96 -1.97 -22.81
CA ASP A 122 11.30 -1.70 -23.35
C ASP A 122 12.31 -1.50 -22.21
N CYS A 123 11.92 -0.82 -21.15
CA CYS A 123 12.73 -0.69 -19.93
C CYS A 123 13.08 -2.05 -19.33
N ILE A 124 12.10 -2.97 -19.19
CA ILE A 124 12.35 -4.33 -18.70
C ILE A 124 13.31 -5.09 -19.62
N ARG A 125 13.11 -5.01 -20.94
CA ARG A 125 13.94 -5.71 -21.93
C ARG A 125 15.38 -5.22 -21.91
N GLN A 126 15.59 -3.90 -21.84
CA GLN A 126 16.92 -3.30 -21.75
C GLN A 126 17.60 -3.66 -20.42
N LEU A 127 16.90 -3.55 -19.29
CA LEU A 127 17.42 -3.95 -17.97
C LEU A 127 17.86 -5.42 -17.94
N TYR A 128 17.06 -6.30 -18.55
CA TYR A 128 17.39 -7.71 -18.66
C TYR A 128 18.64 -7.94 -19.53
N LYS A 129 18.79 -7.22 -20.64
CA LYS A 129 20.00 -7.29 -21.49
C LYS A 129 21.25 -6.76 -20.79
N GLU A 130 21.12 -5.74 -19.95
CA GLU A 130 22.24 -5.10 -19.24
C GLU A 130 22.79 -5.95 -18.09
N GLY A 131 21.95 -6.70 -17.38
CA GLY A 131 22.40 -7.45 -16.20
C GLY A 131 21.40 -8.48 -15.68
N GLY A 132 20.53 -8.98 -16.55
CA GLY A 132 19.56 -10.03 -16.24
C GLY A 132 18.60 -9.67 -15.11
N LEU A 133 18.17 -10.69 -14.37
CA LEU A 133 17.26 -10.55 -13.23
C LEU A 133 17.87 -9.70 -12.10
N ARG A 134 19.18 -9.78 -11.87
CA ARG A 134 19.85 -8.99 -10.83
C ARG A 134 19.71 -7.49 -11.11
N SER A 135 19.75 -7.08 -12.37
CA SER A 135 19.50 -5.68 -12.76
C SER A 135 18.06 -5.27 -12.47
N ILE A 136 17.07 -6.13 -12.74
CA ILE A 136 15.64 -5.85 -12.49
C ILE A 136 15.31 -5.75 -11.00
N TYR A 137 15.93 -6.58 -10.15
CA TYR A 137 15.73 -6.59 -8.70
C TYR A 137 16.76 -5.72 -7.94
N LYS A 138 17.54 -4.90 -8.63
CA LYS A 138 18.47 -3.98 -7.95
C LYS A 138 17.67 -2.91 -7.21
N GLY A 139 17.85 -2.84 -5.90
CA GLY A 139 17.10 -1.95 -4.99
C GLY A 139 15.97 -2.63 -4.20
N THR A 140 15.67 -3.90 -4.45
CA THR A 140 14.62 -4.66 -3.73
C THR A 140 14.84 -4.68 -2.21
N ALA A 141 16.10 -4.70 -1.74
CA ALA A 141 16.41 -4.62 -0.31
C ALA A 141 15.84 -3.35 0.36
N LEU A 142 15.80 -2.23 -0.37
CA LEU A 142 15.29 -0.96 0.15
C LEU A 142 13.78 -0.92 0.16
N THR A 143 13.17 -1.47 -0.88
CA THR A 143 11.72 -1.67 -0.94
C THR A 143 11.28 -2.62 0.18
N LEU A 144 11.97 -3.74 0.40
CA LEU A 144 11.69 -4.67 1.50
C LEU A 144 11.85 -4.02 2.89
N MET A 145 12.89 -3.21 3.10
CA MET A 145 13.11 -2.51 4.38
C MET A 145 11.94 -1.59 4.75
N ARG A 146 11.26 -1.02 3.77
CA ARG A 146 10.05 -0.21 3.97
C ARG A 146 8.81 -1.09 4.07
N ASP A 147 8.59 -1.93 3.06
CA ASP A 147 7.33 -2.64 2.84
C ASP A 147 7.06 -3.72 3.89
N VAL A 148 8.11 -4.37 4.42
CA VAL A 148 7.94 -5.44 5.41
C VAL A 148 7.41 -4.90 6.74
N PRO A 149 8.03 -3.89 7.38
CA PRO A 149 7.47 -3.28 8.59
C PRO A 149 6.12 -2.60 8.35
N ALA A 150 5.98 -1.93 7.20
CA ALA A 150 4.75 -1.28 6.73
C ALA A 150 3.56 -2.25 6.67
N SER A 151 3.72 -3.39 5.99
CA SER A 151 2.69 -4.44 5.90
C SER A 151 2.38 -5.07 7.26
N GLY A 152 3.41 -5.31 8.10
CA GLY A 152 3.20 -5.80 9.46
C GLY A 152 2.32 -4.86 10.28
N MET A 153 2.63 -3.56 10.25
CA MET A 153 1.86 -2.54 10.96
C MET A 153 0.44 -2.42 10.40
N TYR A 154 0.27 -2.50 9.08
CA TYR A 154 -1.04 -2.48 8.43
C TYR A 154 -1.95 -3.60 8.95
N PHE A 155 -1.50 -4.86 8.89
CA PHE A 155 -2.33 -5.99 9.34
C PHE A 155 -2.59 -5.95 10.85
N MET A 156 -1.59 -5.59 11.66
CA MET A 156 -1.75 -5.48 13.12
C MET A 156 -2.76 -4.40 13.51
N SER A 157 -2.63 -3.20 12.94
CA SER A 157 -3.57 -2.11 13.21
C SER A 157 -4.96 -2.39 12.64
N TYR A 158 -5.05 -3.02 11.47
CA TYR A 158 -6.32 -3.41 10.86
C TYR A 158 -7.08 -4.40 11.74
N GLU A 159 -6.43 -5.48 12.20
CA GLU A 159 -7.08 -6.45 13.08
C GLU A 159 -7.38 -5.87 14.47
N GLY A 160 -6.47 -5.06 15.04
CA GLY A 160 -6.71 -4.37 16.31
C GLY A 160 -7.90 -3.41 16.25
N LEU A 161 -8.01 -2.61 15.19
CA LEU A 161 -9.13 -1.69 14.98
C LEU A 161 -10.43 -2.45 14.70
N LYS A 162 -10.38 -3.55 13.93
CA LYS A 162 -11.55 -4.40 13.75
C LYS A 162 -12.05 -4.95 15.09
N ASN A 163 -11.16 -5.46 15.92
CA ASN A 163 -11.52 -6.00 17.24
C ASN A 163 -12.12 -4.90 18.13
N LEU A 164 -11.52 -3.70 18.14
CA LEU A 164 -12.03 -2.56 18.90
C LEU A 164 -13.39 -2.04 18.41
N LEU A 165 -13.64 -2.10 17.11
CA LEU A 165 -14.89 -1.64 16.48
C LEU A 165 -15.97 -2.72 16.48
N THR A 166 -15.66 -3.95 16.89
CA THR A 166 -16.62 -5.06 16.99
C THR A 166 -17.38 -4.93 18.32
N PRO A 167 -18.71 -4.72 18.29
CA PRO A 167 -19.51 -4.65 19.52
C PRO A 167 -19.47 -5.98 20.30
N GLU A 168 -19.53 -5.91 21.62
CA GLU A 168 -19.61 -7.10 22.49
C GLU A 168 -20.82 -7.97 22.09
N GLY A 169 -20.56 -9.25 21.79
CA GLY A 169 -21.58 -10.21 21.33
C GLY A 169 -21.74 -10.35 19.81
N SER A 170 -20.98 -9.62 18.99
CA SER A 170 -20.94 -9.77 17.52
C SER A 170 -19.61 -10.37 17.04
N SER A 171 -19.61 -11.06 15.89
CA SER A 171 -18.36 -11.53 15.27
C SER A 171 -17.71 -10.42 14.44
N ALA A 172 -16.38 -10.48 14.27
CA ALA A 172 -15.64 -9.59 13.36
C ALA A 172 -16.04 -9.76 11.87
N SER A 173 -16.86 -10.78 11.56
CA SER A 173 -17.56 -10.96 10.27
C SER A 173 -18.78 -10.06 10.09
N ASP A 174 -19.37 -9.58 11.19
CA ASP A 174 -20.64 -8.84 11.20
C ASP A 174 -20.42 -7.32 11.22
N LEU A 175 -19.16 -6.89 11.12
CA LEU A 175 -18.80 -5.50 11.01
C LEU A 175 -19.40 -4.89 9.75
N SER A 176 -20.17 -3.81 9.93
CA SER A 176 -20.62 -2.96 8.84
C SER A 176 -19.43 -2.55 7.95
N VAL A 177 -19.61 -2.54 6.63
CA VAL A 177 -18.53 -2.22 5.70
C VAL A 177 -17.91 -0.85 5.96
N LEU A 178 -18.69 0.12 6.44
CA LEU A 178 -18.16 1.43 6.84
C LEU A 178 -17.09 1.32 7.95
N ARG A 179 -17.30 0.45 8.95
CA ARG A 179 -16.31 0.16 10.00
C ARG A 179 -15.10 -0.58 9.45
N VAL A 180 -15.29 -1.51 8.51
CA VAL A 180 -14.19 -2.22 7.83
C VAL A 180 -13.33 -1.25 7.01
N LEU A 181 -13.97 -0.36 6.26
CA LEU A 181 -13.30 0.69 5.49
C LEU A 181 -12.60 1.70 6.40
N PHE A 182 -13.21 2.07 7.53
CA PHE A 182 -12.57 2.92 8.55
C PHE A 182 -11.35 2.27 9.17
N ALA A 183 -11.46 0.99 9.58
CA ALA A 183 -10.34 0.21 10.06
C ALA A 183 -9.21 0.13 9.01
N GLY A 184 -9.56 -0.09 7.74
CA GLY A 184 -8.59 -0.11 6.63
C GLY A 184 -7.92 1.25 6.38
N GLY A 185 -8.67 2.34 6.39
CA GLY A 185 -8.16 3.70 6.21
C GLY A 185 -7.21 4.13 7.33
N MET A 186 -7.58 3.84 8.58
CA MET A 186 -6.74 4.08 9.75
C MET A 186 -5.50 3.17 9.77
N ALA A 187 -5.65 1.89 9.41
CA ALA A 187 -4.51 0.99 9.23
C ALA A 187 -3.54 1.50 8.14
N GLY A 188 -4.06 2.14 7.09
CA GLY A 188 -3.26 2.85 6.10
C GLY A 188 -2.44 3.99 6.71
N ILE A 189 -3.01 4.78 7.64
CA ILE A 189 -2.28 5.84 8.35
C ILE A 189 -1.14 5.26 9.18
N PHE A 190 -1.40 4.20 9.96
CA PHE A 190 -0.37 3.53 10.75
C PHE A 190 0.72 2.91 9.89
N ASN A 191 0.35 2.33 8.75
CA ASN A 191 1.28 1.83 7.75
C ASN A 191 2.24 2.95 7.29
N TRP A 192 1.69 4.09 6.85
CA TRP A 192 2.50 5.24 6.44
C TRP A 192 3.37 5.81 7.55
N ALA A 193 2.90 5.81 8.81
CA ALA A 193 3.71 6.24 9.95
C ALA A 193 5.00 5.42 10.10
N VAL A 194 4.95 4.11 9.79
CA VAL A 194 6.13 3.23 9.82
C VAL A 194 6.93 3.29 8.50
N ALA A 195 6.28 3.53 7.37
CA ALA A 195 6.91 3.56 6.05
C ALA A 195 7.70 4.84 5.77
N ILE A 196 7.32 5.97 6.39
CA ILE A 196 7.91 7.30 6.11
C ILE A 196 9.40 7.40 6.51
N PRO A 197 9.85 6.95 7.70
CA PRO A 197 11.27 7.02 8.03
C PRO A 197 12.19 6.26 7.06
N PRO A 198 11.89 4.99 6.68
CA PRO A 198 12.62 4.30 5.61
C PRO A 198 12.57 5.02 4.27
N ASP A 199 11.44 5.63 3.90
CA ASP A 199 11.30 6.37 2.64
C ASP A 199 12.16 7.64 2.61
N VAL A 200 12.25 8.39 3.72
CA VAL A 200 13.13 9.56 3.83
C VAL A 200 14.60 9.15 3.68
N LEU A 201 15.02 8.09 4.39
CA LEU A 201 16.38 7.56 4.28
C LEU A 201 16.70 7.10 2.85
N LYS A 202 15.76 6.38 2.22
CA LYS A 202 15.88 5.91 0.84
C LYS A 202 15.99 7.07 -0.14
N SER A 203 15.14 8.08 -0.01
CA SER A 203 15.17 9.27 -0.87
C SER A 203 16.52 9.99 -0.76
N ARG A 204 16.99 10.27 0.47
CA ARG A 204 18.29 10.90 0.71
C ARG A 204 19.45 10.10 0.11
N PHE A 205 19.44 8.78 0.31
CA PHE A 205 20.45 7.88 -0.25
C PHE A 205 20.46 7.91 -1.78
N GLN A 206 19.28 7.93 -2.42
CA GLN A 206 19.15 7.92 -3.88
C GLN A 206 19.45 9.28 -4.54
N THR A 207 19.23 10.39 -3.83
CA THR A 207 19.51 11.74 -4.34
C THR A 207 20.96 12.19 -4.10
N ALA A 208 21.72 11.46 -3.29
CA ALA A 208 23.06 11.85 -2.92
C ALA A 208 24.08 11.57 -4.04
N PRO A 209 25.16 12.36 -4.14
CA PRO A 209 26.25 12.12 -5.08
C PRO A 209 26.88 10.73 -4.88
N GLU A 210 27.31 10.10 -5.98
CA GLU A 210 27.98 8.81 -5.92
C GLU A 210 29.22 8.88 -5.00
N GLY A 211 29.30 7.96 -4.04
CA GLY A 211 30.40 7.92 -3.06
C GLY A 211 30.19 8.74 -1.78
N LYS A 212 29.13 9.55 -1.66
CA LYS A 212 28.85 10.34 -0.43
C LYS A 212 28.59 9.44 0.80
N TYR A 213 28.01 8.26 0.60
CA TYR A 213 27.61 7.33 1.69
C TYR A 213 28.30 5.96 1.57
N PRO A 214 29.60 5.85 1.89
CA PRO A 214 30.35 4.59 1.79
C PRO A 214 29.84 3.49 2.74
N GLY A 215 29.32 3.84 3.92
CA GLY A 215 28.68 2.96 4.90
C GLY A 215 27.18 2.72 4.66
N GLY A 216 26.65 3.17 3.51
CA GLY A 216 25.27 2.92 3.10
C GLY A 216 24.24 3.61 3.99
N PHE A 217 23.15 2.90 4.32
CA PHE A 217 22.01 3.45 5.07
C PHE A 217 22.36 3.95 6.47
N ARG A 218 23.40 3.39 7.08
CA ARG A 218 23.84 3.79 8.42
C ARG A 218 24.43 5.20 8.41
N ASP A 219 25.16 5.55 7.36
CA ASP A 219 25.75 6.87 7.21
C ASP A 219 24.67 7.92 6.94
N VAL A 220 23.68 7.60 6.10
CA VAL A 220 22.52 8.45 5.87
C VAL A 220 21.74 8.67 7.16
N LEU A 221 21.46 7.60 7.91
CA LEU A 221 20.75 7.69 9.18
C LEU A 221 21.52 8.55 10.18
N ARG A 222 22.85 8.38 10.25
CA ARG A 222 23.71 9.18 11.13
C ARG A 222 23.72 10.66 10.73
N GLU A 223 23.84 10.97 9.44
CA GLU A 223 23.78 12.35 8.93
C GLU A 223 22.41 12.97 9.24
N VAL A 224 21.32 12.29 8.93
CA VAL A 224 19.96 12.79 9.19
C VAL A 224 19.73 13.05 10.68
N LEU A 225 20.13 12.13 11.56
CA LEU A 225 19.97 12.30 13.00
C LEU A 225 20.85 13.42 13.58
N ARG A 226 22.05 13.62 13.02
CA ARG A 226 23.02 14.60 13.53
C ARG A 226 22.78 16.01 12.97
N GLU A 227 22.40 16.13 11.70
CA GLU A 227 22.24 17.41 11.01
C GLU A 227 20.79 17.91 11.03
N ASP A 228 19.81 17.04 10.76
CA ASP A 228 18.41 17.44 10.66
C ASP A 228 17.57 17.09 11.92
N GLY A 229 18.07 16.17 12.77
CA GLY A 229 17.38 15.68 13.96
C GLY A 229 16.33 14.59 13.71
N LEU A 230 15.81 13.99 14.79
CA LEU A 230 14.88 12.83 14.75
C LEU A 230 13.59 13.12 13.96
N PHE A 231 13.04 14.33 14.07
CA PHE A 231 11.79 14.70 13.39
C PHE A 231 11.94 14.83 11.86
N SER A 232 13.16 14.95 11.34
CA SER A 232 13.41 14.97 9.90
C SER A 232 13.06 13.66 9.22
N LEU A 233 13.08 12.54 9.96
CA LEU A 233 12.63 11.24 9.46
C LEU A 233 11.13 11.22 9.13
N TYR A 234 10.34 12.16 9.66
CA TYR A 234 8.91 12.32 9.36
C TYR A 234 8.63 13.50 8.42
N LYS A 235 9.67 14.06 7.79
CA LYS A 235 9.51 15.15 6.83
C LYS A 235 8.72 14.64 5.61
N GLY A 236 7.50 15.16 5.45
CA GLY A 236 6.53 14.70 4.46
C GLY A 236 5.30 14.01 5.05
N PHE A 237 5.29 13.69 6.35
CA PHE A 237 4.15 13.08 7.04
C PHE A 237 2.86 13.89 6.86
N ASN A 238 2.92 15.20 7.07
CA ASN A 238 1.76 16.08 6.90
C ASN A 238 1.22 16.06 5.46
N ALA A 239 2.09 15.99 4.44
CA ALA A 239 1.66 15.91 3.05
C ALA A 239 0.99 14.56 2.75
N VAL A 240 1.54 13.45 3.29
CA VAL A 240 0.94 12.12 3.14
C VAL A 240 -0.41 12.03 3.86
N MET A 241 -0.54 12.60 5.05
CA MET A 241 -1.80 12.63 5.80
C MET A 241 -2.86 13.53 5.16
N LEU A 242 -2.46 14.72 4.72
CA LEU A 242 -3.33 15.65 4.00
C LEU A 242 -3.85 15.02 2.69
N ARG A 243 -3.06 14.14 2.06
CA ARG A 243 -3.48 13.35 0.90
C ARG A 243 -4.40 12.18 1.27
N ALA A 244 -4.09 11.48 2.35
CA ALA A 244 -4.85 10.30 2.77
C ALA A 244 -6.30 10.66 3.12
N PHE A 245 -6.54 11.84 3.68
CA PHE A 245 -7.87 12.27 4.09
C PHE A 245 -8.87 12.41 2.91
N PRO A 246 -8.61 13.20 1.85
CA PRO A 246 -9.48 13.25 0.67
C PRO A 246 -9.61 11.90 -0.05
N ALA A 247 -8.53 11.12 -0.16
CA ALA A 247 -8.58 9.81 -0.79
C ALA A 247 -9.52 8.87 -0.03
N ASN A 248 -9.38 8.79 1.30
CA ASN A 248 -10.26 7.99 2.15
C ASN A 248 -11.70 8.51 2.10
N ALA A 249 -11.93 9.82 2.15
CA ALA A 249 -13.26 10.41 2.01
C ALA A 249 -13.94 10.03 0.69
N ALA A 250 -13.20 10.07 -0.43
CA ALA A 250 -13.69 9.63 -1.73
C ALA A 250 -13.98 8.12 -1.78
N CYS A 251 -13.19 7.31 -1.10
CA CYS A 251 -13.45 5.88 -0.93
C CYS A 251 -14.78 5.63 -0.22
N PHE A 252 -15.00 6.29 0.92
CA PHE A 252 -16.24 6.16 1.70
C PHE A 252 -17.45 6.64 0.93
N LEU A 253 -17.34 7.77 0.25
CA LEU A 253 -18.42 8.33 -0.57
C LEU A 253 -18.73 7.42 -1.76
N GLY A 254 -17.70 6.93 -2.46
CA GLY A 254 -17.86 5.98 -3.57
C GLY A 254 -18.54 4.69 -3.11
N PHE A 255 -18.12 4.16 -1.96
CA PHE A 255 -18.75 2.99 -1.34
C PHE A 255 -20.23 3.24 -1.01
N GLU A 256 -20.55 4.37 -0.37
CA GLU A 256 -21.93 4.68 0.05
C GLU A 256 -22.86 4.85 -1.15
N VAL A 257 -22.40 5.55 -2.20
CA VAL A 257 -23.14 5.72 -3.46
C VAL A 257 -23.35 4.37 -4.15
N ALA A 258 -22.29 3.54 -4.25
CA ALA A 258 -22.40 2.21 -4.86
C ALA A 258 -23.36 1.30 -4.09
N MET A 259 -23.33 1.33 -2.75
CA MET A 259 -24.27 0.57 -1.92
C MET A 259 -25.71 1.06 -2.11
N LYS A 260 -25.94 2.38 -2.13
CA LYS A 260 -27.27 2.95 -2.40
C LYS A 260 -27.79 2.52 -3.78
N MET A 261 -26.93 2.54 -4.80
CA MET A 261 -27.28 2.08 -6.15
C MET A 261 -27.55 0.57 -6.21
N LEU A 262 -26.72 -0.26 -5.58
CA LEU A 262 -26.92 -1.71 -5.56
C LEU A 262 -28.17 -2.13 -4.80
N ASN A 263 -28.51 -1.42 -3.72
CA ASN A 263 -29.75 -1.64 -2.99
C ASN A 263 -30.98 -1.19 -3.79
N TRP A 264 -30.85 -0.14 -4.60
CA TRP A 264 -31.91 0.31 -5.50
C TRP A 264 -32.12 -0.65 -6.68
N LEU A 265 -31.03 -1.12 -7.31
CA LEU A 265 -31.08 -2.02 -8.47
C LEU A 265 -31.43 -3.47 -8.09
N PHE A 266 -30.94 -3.93 -6.94
CA PHE A 266 -31.07 -5.32 -6.51
C PHE A 266 -31.45 -5.41 -5.02
N PRO A 267 -32.68 -5.04 -4.63
CA PRO A 267 -33.08 -4.99 -3.23
C PRO A 267 -33.03 -6.36 -2.52
N THR A 268 -33.17 -7.46 -3.25
CA THR A 268 -33.21 -8.84 -2.70
C THR A 268 -31.87 -9.57 -2.65
N LEU A 269 -30.79 -8.95 -3.14
CA LEU A 269 -29.46 -9.60 -3.26
C LEU A 269 -28.62 -9.56 -1.99
#